data_AF-A0A7C2LJH7-F1
#
_entry.id   AF-A0A7C2LJH7-F1
#
_cell.length_a   1.000
_cell.length_b   1.000
_cell.length_c   1.000
_cell.angle_alpha   90.00
_cell.angle_beta   90.00
_cell.angle_gamma   90.00
#
_symmetry.space_group_name_H-M   'P 1'
#
loop_
_entity.id
_entity.type
_entity.pdbx_description
1 polymer ?
#
loop_
_entity_poly.entity_id
_entity_poly.type
_entity_poly.pdbx_seq_one_letter_code
_entity_poly.pdbx_strand_id
1 'polypeptide(L)'
;MVNKNIAAIGSAVFLTLPWIVISFSGLSLNPTQAAFFSGVAIIGAAFLLSWAAETSEIDVPMSASLAFVALIAVLPEYAVDMYFTWQAGQAPQSSYVHYAVANMTGANRLLIGIGWSMVFLLAIYWRNNTGKKFVELDKSI
;
A
#
# COMPACT_ATOMS: atom_id res chain seq x y z
N MET A 1 -9.37 -19.71 -14.85
CA MET A 1 -8.50 -18.64 -14.29
C MET A 1 -9.06 -17.25 -14.48
N VAL A 2 -9.51 -16.87 -15.70
CA VAL A 2 -10.03 -15.52 -16.02
C VAL A 2 -11.14 -15.01 -15.06
N ASN A 3 -12.12 -15.84 -14.70
CA ASN A 3 -13.20 -15.43 -13.78
C ASN A 3 -12.72 -15.01 -12.39
N LYS A 4 -11.63 -15.59 -11.88
CA LYS A 4 -11.10 -15.25 -10.54
C LYS A 4 -10.44 -13.88 -10.54
N ASN A 5 -9.76 -13.52 -11.63
CA ASN A 5 -9.09 -12.22 -11.77
C ASN A 5 -10.12 -11.10 -11.95
N ILE A 6 -11.16 -11.33 -12.76
CA ILE A 6 -12.27 -10.38 -12.92
C ILE A 6 -12.99 -10.17 -11.58
N ALA A 7 -13.21 -11.24 -10.80
CA ALA A 7 -13.80 -11.13 -9.47
C ALA A 7 -12.91 -10.33 -8.50
N ALA A 8 -11.59 -10.51 -8.54
CA ALA A 8 -10.65 -9.74 -7.72
C ALA A 8 -10.67 -8.25 -8.07
N ILE A 9 -10.56 -7.90 -9.36
CA ILE A 9 -10.66 -6.51 -9.82
C ILE A 9 -12.01 -5.91 -9.47
N GLY A 10 -13.10 -6.64 -9.73
CA GLY A 10 -14.46 -6.21 -9.39
C GLY A 10 -14.64 -5.96 -7.89
N SER A 11 -14.03 -6.79 -7.03
CA SER A 11 -14.06 -6.59 -5.59
C SER A 11 -13.27 -5.35 -5.15
N ALA A 12 -12.09 -5.10 -5.70
CA ALA A 12 -11.30 -3.92 -5.38
C ALA A 12 -12.01 -2.63 -5.82
N VAL A 13 -12.65 -2.62 -7.00
CA VAL A 13 -13.53 -1.53 -7.43
C VAL A 13 -14.71 -1.38 -6.47
N PHE A 14 -15.36 -2.47 -6.08
CA PHE A 14 -16.48 -2.43 -5.15
C PHE A 14 -16.11 -1.79 -3.81
N LEU A 15 -14.89 -2.01 -3.30
CA LEU A 15 -14.42 -1.38 -2.07
C LEU A 15 -14.30 0.16 -2.16
N THR A 16 -14.10 0.73 -3.36
CA THR A 16 -14.00 2.18 -3.54
C THR A 16 -15.35 2.87 -3.67
N LEU A 17 -16.37 2.17 -4.17
CA LEU A 17 -17.68 2.74 -4.48
C LEU A 17 -18.38 3.40 -3.29
N PRO A 18 -18.44 2.82 -2.08
CA PRO A 18 -19.16 3.43 -0.96
C PRO A 18 -18.66 4.84 -0.64
N TRP A 19 -17.35 5.02 -0.53
CA TRP A 19 -16.76 6.33 -0.24
C TRP A 19 -16.97 7.32 -1.38
N ILE A 20 -16.85 6.88 -2.63
CA ILE A 20 -17.10 7.72 -3.81
C ILE A 20 -18.53 8.27 -3.76
N VAL A 21 -19.52 7.40 -3.59
CA VAL A 21 -20.94 7.80 -3.50
C VAL A 21 -21.17 8.76 -2.34
N ILE A 22 -20.63 8.47 -1.15
CA ILE A 22 -20.77 9.32 0.03
C ILE A 22 -20.14 10.69 -0.23
N SER A 23 -18.94 10.73 -0.81
CA SER A 23 -18.20 11.97 -1.09
C SER A 23 -18.96 12.90 -2.05
N PHE A 24 -19.63 12.34 -3.06
CA PHE A 24 -20.44 13.12 -4.00
C PHE A 24 -21.84 13.48 -3.47
N SER A 25 -22.36 12.73 -2.50
CA SER A 25 -23.69 12.96 -1.93
C SER A 25 -23.77 14.12 -0.93
N GLY A 26 -22.62 14.62 -0.45
CA GLY A 26 -22.57 15.67 0.57
C GLY A 26 -23.09 15.23 1.94
N LEU A 27 -23.25 13.92 2.18
CA LEU A 27 -23.67 13.38 3.47
C LEU A 27 -22.62 13.66 4.54
N SER A 28 -23.03 14.31 5.62
CA SER A 28 -22.18 14.53 6.79
C SER A 28 -22.07 13.25 7.61
N LEU A 29 -21.00 12.49 7.40
CA LEU A 29 -20.66 11.36 8.26
C LEU A 29 -20.00 11.84 9.55
N ASN A 30 -20.14 11.05 10.60
CA ASN A 30 -19.29 11.22 11.78
C ASN A 30 -17.83 10.87 11.42
N PRO A 31 -16.83 11.44 12.13
CA PRO A 31 -15.42 11.30 11.75
C PRO A 31 -14.93 9.85 11.65
N THR A 32 -15.46 8.96 12.50
CA THR A 32 -15.10 7.55 12.52
C THR A 32 -15.62 6.79 11.29
N GLN A 33 -16.85 7.03 10.85
CA GLN A 33 -17.36 6.43 9.61
C GLN A 33 -16.63 6.99 8.39
N ALA A 34 -16.36 8.31 8.36
CA ALA A 34 -15.62 8.93 7.28
C ALA A 34 -14.22 8.30 7.12
N ALA A 35 -13.49 8.13 8.23
CA ALA A 35 -12.18 7.47 8.25
C ALA A 35 -12.27 6.00 7.79
N PHE A 36 -13.31 5.27 8.22
CA PHE A 36 -13.49 3.88 7.84
C PHE A 36 -13.76 3.73 6.33
N PHE A 37 -14.75 4.44 5.78
CA PHE A 37 -15.11 4.32 4.37
C PHE A 37 -14.00 4.84 3.44
N SER A 38 -13.39 5.98 3.77
CA SER A 38 -12.25 6.49 3.00
C SER A 38 -11.05 5.54 3.07
N GLY A 39 -10.74 4.98 4.24
CA GLY A 39 -9.66 4.00 4.40
C GLY A 39 -9.89 2.73 3.58
N VAL A 40 -11.10 2.18 3.59
CA VAL A 40 -11.47 1.02 2.75
C VAL A 40 -11.32 1.34 1.26
N ALA A 41 -11.71 2.54 0.83
CA ALA A 41 -11.54 2.97 -0.55
C ALA A 41 -10.06 3.14 -0.92
N ILE A 42 -9.22 3.66 -0.02
CA ILE A 42 -7.77 3.75 -0.23
C ILE A 42 -7.15 2.37 -0.39
N ILE A 43 -7.56 1.38 0.42
CA ILE A 43 -7.09 -0.01 0.29
C ILE A 43 -7.49 -0.59 -1.07
N GLY A 44 -8.75 -0.43 -1.48
CA GLY A 44 -9.22 -0.87 -2.80
C GLY A 44 -8.43 -0.25 -3.95
N ALA A 45 -8.19 1.06 -3.88
CA ALA A 45 -7.38 1.78 -4.85
C ALA A 45 -5.91 1.33 -4.87
N ALA A 46 -5.31 1.03 -3.71
CA ALA A 46 -3.94 0.54 -3.61
C ALA A 46 -3.72 -0.80 -4.33
N PHE A 47 -4.69 -1.72 -4.24
CA PHE A 47 -4.68 -2.98 -4.99
C PHE A 47 -4.78 -2.75 -6.50
N LEU A 48 -5.71 -1.88 -6.94
CA LEU A 48 -5.86 -1.54 -8.36
C LEU A 48 -4.59 -0.91 -8.92
N LEU A 49 -3.96 0.01 -8.18
CA LEU A 49 -2.71 0.64 -8.56
C LEU A 49 -1.55 -0.36 -8.62
N SER A 50 -1.44 -1.26 -7.63
CA SER A 50 -0.41 -2.31 -7.62
C SER A 50 -0.53 -3.23 -8.84
N TRP A 51 -1.74 -3.69 -9.19
CA TRP A 51 -1.96 -4.51 -10.38
C TRP A 51 -1.72 -3.75 -11.69
N ALA A 52 -2.07 -2.47 -11.75
CA ALA A 52 -1.76 -1.63 -12.90
C ALA A 52 -0.25 -1.45 -13.07
N ALA A 53 0.49 -1.25 -11.98
CA ALA A 53 1.95 -1.14 -12.00
C ALA A 53 2.62 -2.44 -12.44
N GLU A 54 2.21 -3.58 -11.91
CA GLU A 54 2.72 -4.91 -12.31
C GLU A 54 2.42 -5.19 -13.79
N THR A 55 1.28 -4.72 -14.31
CA THR A 55 0.99 -4.85 -15.75
C THR A 55 1.89 -3.92 -16.59
N SER A 56 2.17 -2.71 -16.11
CA SER A 56 3.02 -1.74 -16.82
C SER A 56 4.50 -2.12 -16.87
N GLU A 57 4.95 -3.02 -15.97
CA GLU A 57 6.32 -3.55 -15.95
C GLU A 57 6.72 -4.23 -17.26
N ILE A 58 5.74 -4.80 -17.98
CA ILE A 58 5.98 -5.49 -19.26
C ILE A 58 6.53 -4.53 -20.33
N ASP A 59 6.23 -3.23 -20.21
CA ASP A 59 6.54 -2.21 -21.21
C ASP A 59 7.76 -1.33 -20.83
N VAL A 60 8.41 -1.58 -19.69
CA VAL A 60 9.44 -0.69 -19.10
C VAL A 60 10.75 -1.46 -18.84
N PRO A 61 11.94 -0.82 -18.97
CA PRO A 61 13.20 -1.45 -18.61
C PRO A 61 13.25 -1.96 -17.16
N MET A 62 13.80 -3.15 -16.94
CA MET A 62 13.80 -3.88 -15.67
C MET A 62 14.26 -3.05 -14.46
N SER A 63 15.30 -2.23 -14.62
CA SER A 63 15.82 -1.41 -13.52
C SER A 63 14.88 -0.27 -13.11
N ALA A 64 14.14 0.30 -14.07
CA ALA A 64 13.15 1.34 -13.80
C ALA A 64 11.84 0.74 -13.25
N SER A 65 11.49 -0.46 -13.71
CA SER A 65 10.26 -1.15 -13.30
C SER A 65 10.20 -1.41 -11.80
N LEU A 66 11.23 -2.05 -11.22
CA LEU A 66 11.22 -2.41 -9.81
C LEU A 66 11.04 -1.19 -8.89
N ALA A 67 11.74 -0.10 -9.20
CA ALA A 67 11.63 1.15 -8.45
C ALA A 67 10.23 1.78 -8.61
N PHE A 68 9.67 1.73 -9.83
CA PHE A 68 8.34 2.25 -10.10
C PHE A 68 7.25 1.46 -9.38
N VAL A 69 7.27 0.13 -9.47
CA VAL A 69 6.33 -0.74 -8.74
C VAL A 69 6.44 -0.51 -7.24
N ALA A 70 7.66 -0.42 -6.70
CA ALA A 70 7.87 -0.13 -5.29
C ALA A 70 7.28 1.24 -4.88
N LEU A 71 7.45 2.27 -5.70
CA LEU A 71 6.88 3.61 -5.45
C LEU A 71 5.34 3.57 -5.50
N ILE A 72 4.76 2.93 -6.52
CA ILE A 72 3.31 2.82 -6.67
C ILE A 72 2.69 2.07 -5.48
N ALA A 73 3.36 1.03 -4.98
CA ALA A 73 2.88 0.23 -3.86
C ALA A 73 2.74 1.04 -2.56
N VAL A 74 3.49 2.13 -2.39
CA VAL A 74 3.44 3.01 -1.21
C VAL A 74 2.73 4.34 -1.48
N LEU A 75 2.15 4.56 -2.67
CA LEU A 75 1.42 5.79 -3.00
C LEU A 75 0.36 6.23 -2.00
N PRO A 76 -0.43 5.32 -1.39
CA PRO A 76 -1.38 5.71 -0.34
C PRO A 76 -0.75 6.44 0.84
N GLU A 77 0.48 6.09 1.22
CA GLU A 77 1.22 6.76 2.29
C GLU A 77 1.61 8.16 1.85
N TYR A 78 2.18 8.30 0.65
CA TYR A 78 2.52 9.61 0.07
C TYR A 78 1.30 10.52 -0.06
N ALA A 79 0.13 10.00 -0.43
CA ALA A 79 -1.08 10.79 -0.53
C ALA A 79 -1.50 11.39 0.83
N VAL A 80 -1.37 10.61 1.91
CA VAL A 80 -1.69 11.06 3.27
C VAL A 80 -0.64 12.06 3.77
N ASP A 81 0.65 11.82 3.54
CA ASP A 81 1.71 12.73 3.98
C ASP A 81 1.69 14.06 3.21
N MET A 82 1.40 14.02 1.90
CA MET A 82 1.16 15.22 1.09
C MET A 82 -0.04 16.01 1.61
N TYR A 83 -1.12 15.35 2.04
CA TYR A 83 -2.27 16.03 2.65
C TYR A 83 -1.87 16.74 3.94
N PHE A 84 -1.15 16.09 4.86
CA PHE A 84 -0.71 16.74 6.09
C PHE A 84 0.25 17.89 5.83
N THR A 85 1.19 17.72 4.90
CA THR A 85 2.15 18.76 4.50
C THR A 85 1.43 19.94 3.85
N TRP A 86 0.44 19.69 3.00
CA TRP A 86 -0.38 20.73 2.39
C TRP A 86 -1.14 21.54 3.45
N GLN A 87 -1.78 20.86 4.42
CA GLN A 87 -2.48 21.55 5.50
C GLN A 87 -1.53 22.32 6.43
N ALA A 88 -0.33 21.78 6.68
CA ALA A 88 0.72 22.47 7.42
C ALA A 88 1.17 23.77 6.72
N GLY A 89 1.26 23.76 5.38
CA GLY A 89 1.58 24.94 4.58
C GLY A 89 0.49 26.01 4.63
N GLN A 90 -0.79 25.62 4.64
CA GLN A 90 -1.92 26.55 4.76
C GLN A 90 -2.05 27.17 6.15
N ALA A 91 -1.71 26.41 7.21
CA ALA A 91 -1.78 26.87 8.59
C ALA A 91 -0.52 26.48 9.38
N PRO A 92 0.59 27.24 9.29
CA PRO A 92 1.87 26.87 9.89
C PRO A 92 1.87 26.80 11.42
N GLN A 93 0.92 27.46 12.08
CA GLN A 93 0.75 27.42 13.54
C GLN A 93 -0.11 26.23 14.02
N SER A 94 -0.61 25.41 13.10
CA SER A 94 -1.43 24.25 13.41
C SER A 94 -0.59 23.01 13.74
N SER A 95 -1.21 22.03 14.39
CA SER A 95 -0.57 20.74 14.69
C SER A 95 -0.22 19.91 13.45
N TYR A 96 -0.67 20.29 12.24
CA TYR A 96 -0.38 19.58 11.00
C TYR A 96 1.12 19.54 10.66
N VAL A 97 1.90 20.53 11.09
CA VAL A 97 3.37 20.51 10.97
C VAL A 97 3.95 19.30 11.69
N HIS A 98 3.46 19.01 12.89
CA HIS A 98 3.89 17.84 13.66
C HIS A 98 3.32 16.54 13.09
N TYR A 99 2.10 16.56 12.55
CA TYR A 99 1.48 15.37 11.95
C TYR A 99 2.20 14.88 10.70
N ALA A 100 2.65 15.78 9.82
CA ALA A 100 3.44 15.41 8.64
C ALA A 100 4.72 14.67 9.05
N VAL A 101 5.52 15.26 9.94
CA VAL A 101 6.77 14.64 10.40
C VAL A 101 6.52 13.33 11.16
N ALA A 102 5.47 13.28 12.00
CA ALA A 102 5.10 12.07 12.72
C ALA A 102 4.64 10.94 11.77
N ASN A 103 3.91 11.27 10.70
CA ASN A 103 3.47 10.32 9.69
C ASN A 103 4.67 9.74 8.94
N MET A 104 5.51 10.60 8.35
CA MET A 104 6.71 10.20 7.59
C MET A 104 7.68 9.35 8.43
N THR A 105 7.94 9.75 9.68
CA THR A 105 8.81 8.97 10.59
C THR A 105 8.16 7.68 11.07
N GLY A 106 6.84 7.70 11.29
CA GLY A 106 6.06 6.52 11.66
C GLY A 106 6.06 5.46 10.57
N ALA A 107 5.80 5.86 9.32
CA ALA A 107 5.80 4.98 8.16
C ALA A 107 7.15 4.26 7.99
N ASN A 108 8.26 5.00 8.04
CA ASN A 108 9.62 4.43 7.94
C ASN A 108 9.92 3.43 9.08
N ARG A 109 9.51 3.75 10.31
CA ARG A 109 9.69 2.86 11.46
C ARG A 109 8.84 1.61 11.36
N LEU A 110 7.59 1.73 10.89
CA LEU A 110 6.70 0.59 10.69
C LEU A 110 7.19 -0.31 9.55
N LEU A 111 7.69 0.26 8.46
CA LEU A 111 8.21 -0.50 7.32
C LEU A 111 9.38 -1.40 7.74
N ILE A 112 10.39 -0.84 8.41
CA ILE A 112 11.59 -1.59 8.82
C ILE A 112 11.28 -2.45 10.06
N GLY A 113 10.63 -1.86 11.06
CA GLY A 113 10.40 -2.52 12.35
C GLY A 113 9.40 -3.66 12.27
N ILE A 114 8.27 -3.46 11.59
CA ILE A 114 7.19 -4.44 11.48
C ILE A 114 7.18 -5.11 10.10
N GLY A 115 7.24 -4.32 9.02
CA GLY A 115 7.14 -4.85 7.66
C GLY A 115 8.22 -5.89 7.36
N TRP A 116 9.49 -5.51 7.49
CA TRP A 116 10.61 -6.40 7.19
C TRP A 116 10.71 -7.59 8.15
N SER A 117 10.51 -7.35 9.45
CA SER A 117 10.57 -8.42 10.45
C SER A 117 9.46 -9.46 10.23
N MET A 118 8.24 -9.03 9.90
CA MET A 118 7.13 -9.91 9.61
C MET A 118 7.36 -10.74 8.34
N VAL A 119 7.82 -10.11 7.25
CA VAL A 119 8.16 -10.81 6.01
C VAL A 119 9.25 -11.86 6.26
N PHE A 120 10.28 -11.52 7.03
CA PHE A 120 11.36 -12.44 7.38
C PHE A 120 10.88 -13.63 8.23
N LEU A 121 10.04 -13.38 9.24
CA LEU A 121 9.47 -14.43 10.08
C LEU A 121 8.57 -15.37 9.27
N LEU A 122 7.74 -14.83 8.38
CA LEU A 122 6.89 -15.61 7.48
C LEU A 122 7.74 -16.46 6.52
N ALA A 123 8.84 -15.91 5.99
CA ALA A 123 9.75 -16.64 5.12
C ALA A 123 10.42 -17.83 5.84
N ILE A 124 10.86 -17.64 7.10
CA ILE A 124 11.42 -18.73 7.91
C ILE A 124 10.36 -19.78 8.22
N TYR A 125 9.16 -19.34 8.64
CA TYR A 125 8.05 -20.25 8.94
C TYR A 125 7.70 -21.10 7.72
N TRP A 126 7.58 -20.48 6.54
CA TRP A 126 7.29 -21.18 5.30
C TRP A 126 8.42 -22.14 4.89
N ARG A 127 9.68 -21.73 5.01
CA ARG A 127 10.84 -22.60 4.79
C ARG A 127 10.77 -23.86 5.64
N ASN A 128 10.50 -23.70 6.95
CA ASN A 128 10.48 -24.82 7.89
C ASN A 128 9.35 -25.82 7.59
N ASN A 129 8.23 -25.35 7.05
CA ASN A 129 7.08 -26.19 6.71
C ASN A 129 7.14 -26.83 5.30
N THR A 130 7.93 -26.27 4.37
CA THR A 130 7.93 -26.71 2.96
C THR A 130 9.12 -27.61 2.60
N GLY A 131 10.11 -27.77 3.49
CA GLY A 131 11.23 -28.74 3.32
C GLY A 131 12.19 -28.48 2.15
N LYS A 132 11.99 -27.42 1.34
CA LYS A 132 12.83 -27.13 0.17
C LYS A 132 14.17 -26.52 0.59
N LYS A 133 15.26 -27.28 0.40
CA LYS A 133 16.64 -26.82 0.55
C LYS A 133 17.03 -26.05 -0.73
N PHE A 134 17.32 -24.75 -0.61
CA PHE A 134 17.73 -23.88 -1.73
C PHE A 134 19.24 -23.88 -2.01
N VAL A 135 20.01 -24.81 -1.44
CA VAL A 135 21.45 -24.93 -1.69
C VAL A 135 21.79 -26.41 -1.80
N GLU A 136 21.82 -26.93 -3.02
CA GLU A 136 22.73 -28.05 -3.32
C GLU A 136 24.13 -27.45 -3.28
N LEU A 137 24.84 -27.71 -2.19
CA LEU A 137 26.28 -27.52 -2.18
C LEU A 137 26.84 -28.49 -3.21
N ASP A 138 27.39 -27.96 -4.30
CA ASP A 138 28.16 -28.77 -5.24
C ASP A 138 29.30 -29.44 -4.45
N LYS A 139 29.21 -30.75 -4.28
CA LYS A 139 30.18 -31.56 -3.53
C LYS A 139 31.37 -31.96 -4.41
N SER A 140 31.83 -31.05 -5.28
CA SER A 140 32.91 -31.27 -6.24
C SER A 140 34.28 -30.77 -5.73
N ILE A 141 34.55 -30.95 -4.44
CA ILE A 141 35.91 -30.88 -3.86
C ILE A 141 36.12 -32.10 -2.95
#